data_AF-T2MAS0-F1
#
_entry.id   AF-T2MAS0-F1
#
_cell.length_a   1.000
_cell.length_b   1.000
_cell.length_c   1.000
_cell.angle_alpha   90.00
_cell.angle_beta   90.00
_cell.angle_gamma   90.00
#
_symmetry.space_group_name_H-M   'P 1'
#
loop_
_entity.id
_entity.type
_entity.pdbx_description
1 polymer ?
#
loop_
_entity_poly.entity_id
_entity_poly.type
_entity_poly.pdbx_seq_one_letter_code
_entity_poly.pdbx_strand_id
1 'polypeptide(L)'
;ITWVDDTHALAVFSSQKAAHEAIKSYSPMLQMRQVINGTRQSKIKAREFKDVLLPYKKRPPTTGSVARNLISGALGIKTNLTNEQKIKDRNVLKEAREQKRLKAKQIQDVWEGN
;
A
#
# COMPACT_ATOMS: atom_id res chain seq x y z
N ILE A 1 2.22 5.39 -17.34
CA ILE A 1 3.46 6.21 -17.33
C ILE A 1 3.06 7.61 -16.93
N THR A 2 3.79 8.25 -16.02
CA THR A 2 3.53 9.64 -15.62
C THR A 2 4.73 10.50 -15.93
N TRP A 3 4.52 11.56 -16.70
CA TRP A 3 5.58 12.50 -17.06
C TRP A 3 5.96 13.35 -15.86
N VAL A 4 7.26 13.54 -15.65
CA VAL A 4 7.81 14.48 -14.68
C VAL A 4 8.01 15.82 -15.37
N ASP A 5 8.81 15.80 -16.44
CA ASP A 5 9.19 16.92 -17.32
C ASP A 5 9.31 16.39 -18.77
N ASP A 6 9.67 17.23 -19.74
CA ASP A 6 9.74 16.86 -21.18
C ASP A 6 10.74 15.72 -21.50
N THR A 7 11.69 15.46 -20.59
CA THR A 7 12.76 14.48 -20.74
C THR A 7 12.71 13.33 -19.73
N HIS A 8 11.79 13.38 -18.76
CA HIS A 8 11.75 12.44 -17.64
C HIS A 8 10.34 11.92 -17.39
N ALA A 9 10.21 10.60 -17.22
CA ALA A 9 8.95 9.97 -16.87
C ALA A 9 9.14 8.89 -15.79
N LEU A 10 8.07 8.66 -15.02
CA LEU A 10 7.96 7.61 -14.03
C LEU A 10 7.11 6.47 -14.59
N ALA A 11 7.61 5.25 -14.43
CA ALA A 11 6.89 4.02 -14.72
C ALA A 11 6.65 3.26 -13.42
N VAL A 12 5.41 2.82 -13.21
CA VAL A 12 5.02 2.02 -12.05
C VAL A 12 4.66 0.62 -12.52
N PHE A 13 5.28 -0.36 -11.88
CA PHE A 13 5.14 -1.78 -12.21
C PHE A 13 4.32 -2.50 -11.14
N SER A 14 3.75 -3.65 -11.50
CA SER A 14 2.96 -4.50 -10.60
C SER A 14 3.79 -5.17 -9.51
N SER A 15 5.11 -5.32 -9.70
CA SER A 15 6.02 -5.92 -8.74
C SER A 15 7.45 -5.38 -8.89
N GLN A 16 8.26 -5.52 -7.83
CA GLN A 16 9.68 -5.15 -7.86
C GLN A 16 10.48 -5.98 -8.88
N LYS A 17 10.13 -7.26 -9.06
CA LYS A 17 10.77 -8.15 -10.03
C LYS A 17 10.57 -7.64 -11.46
N ALA A 18 9.33 -7.31 -11.82
CA ALA A 18 9.01 -6.75 -13.13
C ALA A 18 9.72 -5.40 -13.37
N ALA A 19 9.85 -4.56 -12.33
CA ALA A 19 10.61 -3.32 -12.44
C ALA A 19 12.11 -3.56 -12.69
N HIS A 20 12.72 -4.49 -11.98
CA HIS A 20 14.13 -4.85 -12.20
C HIS A 20 14.37 -5.47 -13.57
N GLU A 21 13.46 -6.32 -14.04
CA GLU A 21 13.52 -6.90 -15.38
C GLU A 21 13.40 -5.81 -16.45
N ALA A 22 12.48 -4.85 -16.30
CA ALA A 22 12.35 -3.72 -17.19
C ALA A 22 13.61 -2.85 -17.22
N ILE A 23 14.24 -2.58 -16.07
CA ILE A 23 15.51 -1.83 -16.03
C ILE A 23 16.62 -2.59 -16.76
N LYS A 24 16.64 -3.93 -16.65
CA LYS A 24 17.60 -4.80 -17.34
C LYS A 24 17.33 -4.93 -18.84
N SER A 25 16.07 -4.82 -19.27
CA SER A 25 15.69 -4.73 -20.68
C SER A 25 16.09 -3.35 -21.20
N TYR A 26 17.40 -3.17 -21.35
CA TYR A 26 18.06 -1.95 -21.76
C TYR A 26 17.71 -1.62 -23.21
N SER A 27 17.41 -0.35 -23.47
CA SER A 27 17.39 0.22 -24.82
C SER A 27 18.40 1.36 -24.88
N PRO A 28 19.26 1.44 -25.92
CA PRO A 28 20.27 2.50 -26.05
C PRO A 28 19.70 3.92 -26.01
N MET A 29 18.41 4.08 -26.35
CA MET A 29 17.74 5.38 -26.42
C MET A 29 17.06 5.80 -25.12
N LEU A 30 16.94 4.91 -24.12
CA LEU A 30 16.20 5.17 -22.88
C LEU A 30 16.99 4.72 -21.65
N GLN A 31 17.40 5.69 -20.82
CA GLN A 31 18.02 5.40 -19.54
C GLN A 31 16.96 5.09 -18.48
N MET A 32 16.81 3.81 -18.15
CA MET A 32 15.96 3.37 -17.03
C MET A 32 16.78 3.19 -15.76
N ARG A 33 16.27 3.72 -14.65
CA ARG A 33 16.90 3.65 -13.33
C ARG A 33 15.85 3.59 -12.24
N GLN A 34 16.21 3.04 -11.10
CA GLN A 34 15.35 3.07 -9.91
C GLN A 34 15.11 4.52 -9.46
N VAL A 35 13.93 4.79 -8.91
CA VAL A 35 13.51 6.13 -8.47
C VAL A 35 14.48 6.73 -7.43
N ILE A 36 15.12 5.89 -6.60
CA ILE A 36 16.12 6.31 -5.62
C ILE A 36 17.36 6.95 -6.26
N ASN A 37 17.69 6.55 -7.49
CA ASN A 37 18.81 7.09 -8.28
C ASN A 37 18.35 8.16 -9.29
N GLY A 38 17.07 8.54 -9.27
CA GLY A 38 16.50 9.56 -10.14
C GLY A 38 16.77 11.01 -9.68
N THR A 39 16.32 11.97 -10.49
CA THR A 39 16.42 13.40 -10.18
C THR A 39 15.56 13.79 -8.97
N ARG A 40 15.86 14.93 -8.34
CA ARG A 40 15.08 15.45 -7.20
C ARG A 40 13.59 15.64 -7.55
N GLN A 41 13.30 16.17 -8.75
CA GLN A 41 11.93 16.35 -9.25
C GLN A 41 11.20 15.02 -9.38
N SER A 42 11.87 14.00 -9.93
CA SER A 42 11.32 12.64 -10.06
C SER A 42 10.99 12.03 -8.69
N LYS A 43 11.86 12.22 -7.69
CA LYS A 43 11.65 11.76 -6.31
C LYS A 43 10.46 12.45 -5.64
N ILE A 44 10.31 13.77 -5.80
CA ILE A 44 9.20 14.54 -5.25
C ILE A 44 7.88 14.08 -5.90
N LYS A 45 7.83 14.03 -7.23
CA LYS A 45 6.64 13.61 -7.97
C LYS A 45 6.23 12.17 -7.64
N ALA A 46 7.18 11.27 -7.48
CA ALA A 46 6.89 9.89 -7.07
C ALA A 46 6.29 9.81 -5.65
N ARG A 47 6.67 10.71 -4.73
CA ARG A 47 6.10 10.78 -3.37
C ARG A 47 4.67 11.34 -3.37
N GLU A 48 4.43 12.38 -4.16
CA GLU A 48 3.12 13.04 -4.26
C GLU A 48 2.09 12.14 -4.95
N PHE A 49 2.48 11.49 -6.04
CA PHE A 49 1.56 10.68 -6.85
C PHE A 49 1.46 9.23 -6.38
N LYS A 50 2.03 8.88 -5.22
CA LYS A 50 2.03 7.50 -4.69
C LYS A 50 0.62 6.89 -4.64
N ASP A 51 -0.39 7.66 -4.30
CA ASP A 51 -1.76 7.16 -4.11
C ASP A 51 -2.55 7.05 -5.42
N VAL A 52 -2.15 7.82 -6.45
CA VAL A 52 -2.74 7.80 -7.79
C VAL A 52 -2.08 6.73 -8.67
N LEU A 53 -0.79 6.48 -8.45
CA LEU A 53 0.02 5.56 -9.25
C LEU A 53 -0.14 4.09 -8.87
N LEU A 54 -0.56 3.81 -7.63
CA LEU A 54 -0.62 2.44 -7.14
C LEU A 54 -1.85 1.72 -7.72
N PRO A 55 -1.69 0.45 -8.15
CA PRO A 55 -2.82 -0.41 -8.49
C PRO A 55 -3.85 -0.45 -7.36
N TYR A 56 -5.09 -0.79 -7.71
CA TYR A 56 -6.21 -0.87 -6.77
C TYR A 56 -5.84 -1.56 -5.45
N LYS A 57 -5.98 -0.82 -4.34
CA LYS A 57 -5.78 -1.35 -2.99
C LYS A 57 -7.07 -2.02 -2.54
N LYS A 58 -7.00 -3.30 -2.15
CA LYS A 58 -8.15 -3.99 -1.52
C LYS A 58 -8.60 -3.20 -0.29
N ARG A 59 -9.91 -3.13 -0.07
CA ARG A 59 -10.48 -2.50 1.15
C ARG A 59 -9.83 -3.13 2.38
N PRO A 60 -9.53 -2.32 3.42
CA PRO A 60 -9.00 -2.86 4.66
C PRO A 60 -9.97 -3.91 5.21
N PRO A 61 -9.47 -4.99 5.83
CA PRO A 61 -10.33 -6.00 6.40
C PRO A 61 -11.17 -5.37 7.52
N THR A 62 -12.48 -5.60 7.45
CA THR A 62 -13.46 -5.10 8.41
C THR A 62 -14.12 -6.26 9.14
N THR A 63 -14.40 -6.07 10.42
CA THR A 63 -15.23 -7.00 11.22
C THR A 63 -16.51 -6.29 11.67
N GLY A 64 -17.57 -7.08 11.92
CA GLY A 64 -18.88 -6.56 12.33
C GLY A 64 -18.94 -6.06 13.77
N SER A 65 -17.82 -6.08 14.51
CA SER A 65 -17.77 -5.67 15.92
C SER A 65 -18.23 -4.23 16.15
N VAL A 66 -17.80 -3.30 15.30
CA VAL A 66 -18.21 -1.88 15.38
C VAL A 66 -19.71 -1.73 15.11
N ALA A 67 -20.22 -2.36 14.06
CA ALA A 67 -21.65 -2.31 13.73
C ALA A 67 -22.52 -2.83 14.88
N ARG A 68 -22.12 -3.95 15.49
CA ARG A 68 -22.82 -4.53 16.65
C ARG A 68 -22.83 -3.59 17.85
N ASN A 69 -21.71 -2.92 18.14
CA ASN A 69 -21.65 -1.95 19.24
C ASN A 69 -22.56 -0.73 18.99
N LEU A 70 -22.59 -0.23 17.75
CA LEU A 70 -23.46 0.89 17.37
C LEU A 70 -24.95 0.51 17.50
N ILE A 71 -25.34 -0.66 16.99
CA ILE A 71 -26.71 -1.15 17.07
C ILE A 71 -27.11 -1.40 18.53
N SER A 72 -26.24 -2.02 19.31
CA SER A 72 -26.48 -2.29 20.72
C SER A 72 -26.63 -1.01 21.55
N GLY A 73 -25.79 0.00 21.30
CA GLY A 73 -25.89 1.30 21.96
C GLY A 73 -27.13 2.10 21.56
N ALA A 74 -27.51 2.07 20.28
CA ALA A 74 -28.66 2.83 19.78
C ALA A 74 -30.01 2.19 20.11
N LEU A 75 -30.10 0.85 20.06
CA LEU A 75 -31.36 0.12 20.27
C LEU A 75 -31.49 -0.47 21.68
N GLY A 76 -30.43 -0.41 22.50
CA GLY A 76 -30.40 -1.04 23.82
C GLY A 76 -30.41 -2.58 23.80
N ILE A 77 -30.22 -3.18 22.62
CA ILE A 77 -30.31 -4.64 22.42
C ILE A 77 -28.96 -5.28 22.74
N LYS A 78 -28.95 -6.35 23.56
CA LYS A 78 -27.74 -7.12 23.85
C LYS A 78 -27.34 -7.97 22.65
N THR A 79 -26.05 -8.00 22.34
CA THR A 79 -25.52 -8.81 21.24
C THR A 79 -25.22 -10.24 21.72
N ASN A 80 -25.88 -11.22 21.12
CA ASN A 80 -25.63 -12.64 21.38
C ASN A 80 -24.39 -13.10 20.59
N LEU A 81 -23.20 -12.78 21.09
CA LEU A 81 -21.93 -13.19 20.48
C LEU A 81 -21.13 -14.06 21.44
N THR A 82 -20.74 -15.25 20.98
CA THR A 82 -19.87 -16.15 21.74
C THR A 82 -18.50 -15.54 21.97
N ASN A 83 -17.85 -15.90 23.07
CA ASN A 83 -16.50 -15.41 23.39
C ASN A 83 -15.49 -15.76 22.30
N GLU A 84 -15.62 -16.94 21.68
CA GLU A 84 -14.80 -17.35 20.55
C GLU A 84 -14.91 -16.40 19.36
N GLN A 85 -16.13 -15.96 19.00
CA GLN A 85 -16.32 -15.05 17.88
C GLN A 85 -15.76 -13.66 18.18
N LYS A 86 -15.82 -13.20 19.44
CA LYS A 86 -15.14 -11.96 19.88
C LYS A 86 -13.62 -12.05 19.72
N ILE A 87 -13.04 -13.19 20.09
CA ILE A 87 -11.59 -13.44 19.98
C ILE A 87 -11.19 -13.49 18.50
N LYS A 88 -11.95 -14.20 17.66
CA LYS A 88 -11.73 -14.24 16.20
C LYS A 88 -11.74 -12.83 15.59
N ASP A 89 -12.78 -12.04 15.88
CA ASP A 89 -12.89 -10.67 15.37
C ASP A 89 -11.70 -9.78 15.81
N ARG A 90 -11.22 -9.98 17.05
CA ARG A 90 -10.05 -9.26 17.59
C ARG A 90 -8.75 -9.69 16.92
N ASN A 91 -8.57 -10.99 16.67
CA ASN A 91 -7.38 -11.54 16.03
C ASN A 91 -7.28 -11.06 14.58
N VAL A 92 -8.39 -11.07 13.82
CA VAL A 92 -8.43 -10.55 12.44
C VAL A 92 -7.96 -9.09 12.38
N LEU A 93 -8.43 -8.24 13.30
CA LEU A 93 -8.00 -6.84 13.35
C LEU A 93 -6.53 -6.69 13.78
N LYS A 94 -6.05 -7.54 14.69
CA LYS A 94 -4.66 -7.53 15.14
C LYS A 94 -3.70 -7.90 14.00
N GLU A 95 -3.98 -9.01 13.32
CA GLU A 95 -3.22 -9.47 12.16
C GLU A 95 -3.23 -8.42 11.05
N ALA A 96 -4.37 -7.81 10.76
CA ALA A 96 -4.47 -6.74 9.77
C ALA A 96 -3.59 -5.52 10.12
N ARG A 97 -3.53 -5.13 11.40
CA ARG A 97 -2.66 -4.04 11.87
C ARG A 97 -1.18 -4.38 11.74
N GLU A 98 -0.80 -5.61 12.10
CA GLU A 98 0.57 -6.10 11.95
C GLU A 98 0.99 -6.15 10.48
N GLN A 99 0.14 -6.69 9.60
CA GLN A 99 0.36 -6.68 8.15
C GLN A 99 0.50 -5.26 7.60
N LYS A 100 -0.32 -4.30 8.06
CA LYS A 100 -0.18 -2.89 7.67
C LYS A 100 1.15 -2.30 8.12
N ARG A 101 1.60 -2.61 9.34
CA ARG A 101 2.89 -2.15 9.88
C ARG A 101 4.07 -2.73 9.09
N LEU A 102 4.04 -4.03 8.79
CA LEU A 102 5.07 -4.69 7.97
C LEU A 102 5.15 -4.09 6.57
N LYS A 103 4.01 -3.86 5.92
CA LYS A 103 3.96 -3.20 4.61
C LYS A 103 4.48 -1.76 4.65
N ALA A 104 4.13 -0.99 5.69
CA ALA A 104 4.65 0.37 5.85
C ALA A 104 6.19 0.35 6.01
N LYS A 105 6.71 -0.61 6.79
CA LYS A 105 8.16 -0.82 6.93
C LYS A 105 8.82 -1.16 5.60
N GLN A 106 8.27 -2.14 4.86
CA GLN A 106 8.77 -2.49 3.53
C GLN A 106 8.77 -1.30 2.56
N ILE A 107 7.70 -0.50 2.56
CA ILE A 107 7.66 0.71 1.73
C ILE A 107 8.78 1.68 2.13
N GLN A 108 8.97 1.90 3.43
CA GLN A 108 10.01 2.78 3.92
C GLN A 108 11.41 2.29 3.55
N ASP A 109 11.69 0.99 3.73
CA ASP A 109 12.96 0.36 3.36
C ASP A 109 13.25 0.57 1.86
N VAL A 110 12.24 0.39 0.98
CA VAL A 110 12.36 0.65 -0.48
C VAL A 110 12.70 2.11 -0.81
N TRP A 111 12.25 3.08 -0.01
CA TRP A 111 12.58 4.50 -0.21
C TRP A 111 13.95 4.89 0.37
N GLU A 112 14.40 4.18 1.39
CA GLU A 112 15.69 4.39 2.06
C GLU A 112 16.83 3.61 1.39
N GLY A 113 16.51 2.63 0.53
CA GLY A 113 17.49 1.87 -0.26
C GLY A 113 18.16 0.74 0.52
N ASN A 114 17.54 0.27 1.61
CA ASN A 114 17.95 -0.91 2.38
C ASN A 114 17.34 -2.20 1.85
#